data_AF-A0A7K8HWW8-F1
#
_entry.id   AF-A0A7K8HWW8-F1
#
_cell.length_a   1.000
_cell.length_b   1.000
_cell.length_c   1.000
_cell.angle_alpha   90.00
_cell.angle_beta   90.00
_cell.angle_gamma   90.00
#
_symmetry.space_group_name_H-M   'P 1'
#
loop_
_entity.id
_entity.type
_entity.pdbx_description
1 polymer ?
#
loop_
_entity_poly.entity_id
_entity_poly.type
_entity_poly.pdbx_seq_one_letter_code
_entity_poly.pdbx_strand_id
1 'polypeptide(L)'
;ASSPGIAAATIFSPSRDLEVSEKQLRVAFDGDAVLFSDESEQIVKAHGLDMFFEHEKAHENKPLAQGPLKGFLEALGKLQKKFYSKGLRLECPIRTYLVTARSAASSGARALKTLRSWGLETDEALFLAGAPKGPLLRKIRPHIFFDDQMFHVEGAQEMGAVAAHVPYGVAQKHKRPAQGERQSPNSK
;
A
#
# COMPACT_ATOMS: atom_id res chain seq x y z
N ALA A 1 -10.87 -9.95 3.52
CA ALA A 1 -10.13 -11.05 2.86
C ALA A 1 -10.60 -11.11 1.41
N SER A 2 -9.69 -11.20 0.44
CA SER A 2 -10.06 -11.35 -0.97
C SER A 2 -10.79 -12.69 -1.20
N SER A 3 -11.82 -12.68 -2.05
CA SER A 3 -12.53 -13.90 -2.45
C SER A 3 -11.58 -14.84 -3.20
N PRO A 4 -11.61 -16.16 -2.94
CA PRO A 4 -10.76 -17.11 -3.66
C PRO A 4 -11.00 -17.01 -5.17
N GLY A 5 -9.91 -16.93 -5.95
CA GLY A 5 -9.93 -16.85 -7.42
C GLY A 5 -9.75 -15.44 -8.01
N ILE A 6 -9.63 -14.39 -7.20
CA ILE A 6 -9.35 -13.02 -7.68
C ILE A 6 -7.90 -12.64 -7.34
N ALA A 7 -7.16 -12.14 -8.32
CA ALA A 7 -5.80 -11.66 -8.13
C ALA A 7 -5.76 -10.51 -7.10
N ALA A 8 -4.80 -10.56 -6.18
CA ALA A 8 -4.63 -9.53 -5.15
C ALA A 8 -4.01 -8.24 -5.69
N ALA A 9 -3.27 -8.31 -6.79
CA ALA A 9 -2.70 -7.17 -7.49
C ALA A 9 -2.34 -7.53 -8.96
N THR A 10 -2.24 -6.51 -9.82
CA THR A 10 -1.74 -6.62 -11.20
C THR A 10 -0.36 -5.97 -11.30
N ILE A 11 0.65 -6.68 -11.82
CA ILE A 11 2.02 -6.18 -11.92
C ILE A 11 2.21 -5.36 -13.21
N PHE A 12 2.91 -4.25 -13.08
CA PHE A 12 3.31 -3.36 -14.15
C PHE A 12 4.82 -3.16 -14.11
N SER A 13 5.50 -3.62 -15.17
CA SER A 13 6.95 -3.48 -15.31
C SER A 13 7.30 -2.18 -16.04
N PRO A 14 8.41 -1.50 -15.68
CA PRO A 14 8.89 -0.35 -16.43
C PRO A 14 9.46 -0.78 -17.78
N SER A 15 9.64 0.17 -18.71
CA SER A 15 10.31 -0.09 -19.99
C SER A 15 11.82 -0.28 -19.87
N ARG A 16 12.41 0.26 -18.80
CA ARG A 16 13.80 0.08 -18.42
C ARG A 16 13.88 -0.19 -16.93
N ASP A 17 14.37 -1.37 -16.58
CA ASP A 17 14.51 -1.77 -15.19
C ASP A 17 15.61 -0.96 -14.50
N LEU A 18 15.27 -0.50 -13.30
CA LEU A 18 16.26 -0.10 -12.33
C LEU A 18 16.89 -1.37 -11.75
N GLU A 19 18.21 -1.50 -11.79
CA GLU A 19 18.88 -2.65 -11.17
C GLU A 19 18.50 -2.70 -9.67
N VAL A 20 18.19 -3.86 -9.13
CA VAL A 20 17.78 -4.01 -7.72
C VAL A 20 18.91 -4.68 -6.93
N SER A 21 18.74 -4.79 -5.61
CA SER A 21 19.78 -5.42 -4.79
C SER A 21 19.78 -6.94 -4.93
N GLU A 22 20.90 -7.52 -5.33
CA GLU A 22 21.11 -8.98 -5.36
C GLU A 22 21.18 -9.62 -3.96
N LYS A 23 21.37 -8.81 -2.90
CA LYS A 23 21.54 -9.29 -1.52
C LYS A 23 20.31 -9.09 -0.64
N GLN A 24 19.36 -8.26 -1.08
CA GLN A 24 18.19 -7.88 -0.29
C GLN A 24 16.93 -7.90 -1.14
N LEU A 25 15.92 -8.66 -0.73
CA LEU A 25 14.55 -8.46 -1.18
C LEU A 25 14.00 -7.17 -0.55
N ARG A 26 13.66 -6.19 -1.38
CA ARG A 26 13.06 -4.91 -0.96
C ARG A 26 11.61 -4.84 -1.41
N VAL A 27 10.68 -4.75 -0.46
CA VAL A 27 9.24 -4.71 -0.74
C VAL A 27 8.67 -3.41 -0.19
N ALA A 28 8.11 -2.58 -1.06
CA ALA A 28 7.49 -1.32 -0.68
C ALA A 28 5.96 -1.40 -0.75
N PHE A 29 5.28 -0.76 0.18
CA PHE A 29 3.82 -0.76 0.28
C PHE A 29 3.32 0.66 0.47
N ASP A 30 2.22 1.02 -0.19
CA ASP A 30 1.35 2.06 0.34
C ASP A 30 0.65 1.61 1.63
N GLY A 31 0.17 2.58 2.40
CA GLY A 31 -0.59 2.37 3.61
C GLY A 31 -2.06 2.05 3.35
N ASP A 32 -2.84 3.08 3.04
CA ASP A 32 -4.30 2.99 2.94
C ASP A 32 -4.72 2.16 1.72
N ALA A 33 -5.84 1.42 1.83
CA ALA A 33 -6.32 0.46 0.83
C ALA A 33 -5.34 -0.66 0.41
N VAL A 34 -4.12 -0.71 0.95
CA VAL A 34 -3.10 -1.74 0.71
C VAL A 34 -2.79 -2.53 1.98
N LEU A 35 -2.17 -1.90 2.97
CA LEU A 35 -1.89 -2.50 4.28
C LEU A 35 -3.04 -2.27 5.28
N PHE A 36 -3.65 -1.10 5.21
CA PHE A 36 -4.81 -0.70 6.00
C PHE A 36 -6.07 -0.69 5.12
N SER A 37 -7.23 -0.64 5.75
CA SER A 37 -8.49 -0.42 5.04
C SER A 37 -8.53 0.96 4.38
N ASP A 38 -9.55 1.21 3.56
CA ASP A 38 -9.82 2.50 2.91
C ASP A 38 -10.65 3.48 3.77
N GLU A 39 -10.80 3.22 5.08
CA GLU A 39 -11.51 4.08 6.05
C GLU A 39 -11.08 5.55 5.96
N SER A 40 -9.76 5.79 5.95
CA SER A 40 -9.22 7.15 5.91
C SER A 40 -9.53 7.86 4.59
N GLU A 41 -9.46 7.17 3.46
CA GLU A 41 -9.80 7.73 2.15
C GLU A 41 -11.30 8.07 2.07
N GLN A 42 -12.16 7.24 2.69
CA GLN A 42 -13.59 7.51 2.78
C GLN A 42 -13.88 8.80 3.55
N ILE A 43 -13.19 9.03 4.67
CA ILE A 43 -13.34 10.27 5.46
C ILE A 43 -12.91 11.49 4.64
N VAL A 44 -11.76 11.42 3.96
CA VAL A 44 -11.28 12.53 3.12
C VAL A 44 -12.29 12.84 2.01
N LYS A 45 -12.85 11.83 1.34
CA LYS A 45 -13.85 12.02 0.28
C LYS A 45 -15.17 12.60 0.80
N ALA A 46 -15.61 12.20 1.99
CA ALA A 46 -16.89 12.64 2.55
C ALA A 46 -16.81 13.99 3.27
N HIS A 47 -15.68 14.28 3.92
CA HIS A 47 -15.57 15.36 4.90
C HIS A 47 -14.34 16.26 4.74
N GLY A 48 -13.47 15.98 3.77
CA GLY A 48 -12.26 16.75 3.52
C GLY A 48 -11.10 16.43 4.48
N LEU A 49 -9.99 17.15 4.29
CA LEU A 49 -8.73 16.89 5.01
C LEU A 49 -8.76 17.30 6.48
N ASP A 50 -9.47 18.38 6.83
CA ASP A 50 -9.53 18.87 8.21
C ASP A 50 -10.19 17.83 9.13
N MET A 51 -11.35 17.32 8.71
CA MET A 51 -12.05 16.26 9.42
C MET A 51 -11.25 14.96 9.47
N PHE A 52 -10.47 14.66 8.43
CA PHE A 52 -9.54 13.53 8.45
C PHE A 52 -8.46 13.70 9.52
N PHE A 53 -7.85 14.87 9.66
CA PHE A 53 -6.83 15.10 10.68
C PHE A 53 -7.40 15.05 12.10
N GLU A 54 -8.58 15.63 12.33
CA GLU A 54 -9.27 15.52 13.61
C GLU A 54 -9.59 14.06 13.96
N HIS A 55 -10.09 13.30 12.98
CA HIS A 55 -10.39 11.89 13.14
C HIS A 55 -9.14 11.08 13.48
N GLU A 56 -8.03 11.28 12.77
CA GLU A 56 -6.77 10.58 13.02
C GLU A 56 -6.20 10.90 14.40
N LYS A 57 -6.30 12.16 14.84
CA LYS A 57 -5.88 12.58 16.19
C LYS A 57 -6.75 11.93 17.28
N ALA A 58 -8.08 11.94 17.11
CA ALA A 58 -9.00 11.34 18.07
C ALA A 58 -8.84 9.82 18.18
N HIS A 59 -8.47 9.17 17.07
CA HIS A 59 -8.32 7.71 16.98
C HIS A 59 -6.87 7.24 16.95
N GLU A 60 -5.90 8.07 17.34
CA GLU A 60 -4.47 7.77 17.20
C GLU A 60 -4.07 6.42 17.83
N ASN A 61 -4.70 6.05 18.96
CA ASN A 61 -4.45 4.80 19.68
C ASN A 61 -5.38 3.65 19.28
N LYS A 62 -6.33 3.87 18.36
CA LYS A 62 -7.22 2.84 17.82
C LYS A 62 -6.61 2.31 16.51
N PRO A 63 -6.22 1.03 16.43
CA PRO A 63 -5.65 0.47 15.21
C PRO A 63 -6.54 0.67 13.99
N LEU A 64 -5.93 0.93 12.83
CA LEU A 64 -6.63 0.91 11.55
C LEU A 64 -7.09 -0.52 11.24
N ALA A 65 -8.24 -0.65 10.56
CA ALA A 65 -8.66 -1.95 10.06
C ALA A 65 -7.68 -2.46 8.98
N GLN A 66 -7.63 -3.78 8.82
CA GLN A 66 -6.67 -4.42 7.92
C GLN A 66 -7.03 -4.26 6.44
N GLY A 67 -6.01 -3.99 5.63
CA GLY A 67 -6.08 -4.01 4.17
C GLY A 67 -5.81 -5.40 3.57
N PRO A 68 -5.92 -5.53 2.25
CA PRO A 68 -5.77 -6.81 1.55
C PRO A 68 -4.37 -7.43 1.68
N LEU A 69 -3.31 -6.62 1.80
CA LEU A 69 -1.92 -7.10 1.84
C LEU A 69 -1.32 -7.24 3.24
N LYS A 70 -2.11 -7.05 4.31
CA LYS A 70 -1.63 -7.31 5.69
C LYS A 70 -1.05 -8.72 5.84
N GLY A 71 -1.75 -9.74 5.33
CA GLY A 71 -1.29 -11.12 5.43
C GLY A 71 0.05 -11.37 4.72
N PHE A 72 0.32 -10.66 3.62
CA PHE A 72 1.60 -10.73 2.94
C PHE A 72 2.71 -10.06 3.74
N LEU A 73 2.47 -8.87 4.30
CA LEU A 73 3.42 -8.23 5.22
C LEU A 73 3.68 -9.08 6.47
N GLU A 74 2.66 -9.76 7.02
CA GLU A 74 2.82 -10.69 8.13
C GLU A 74 3.71 -11.88 7.77
N ALA A 75 3.59 -12.41 6.56
CA ALA A 75 4.47 -13.48 6.08
C ALA A 75 5.92 -13.01 5.99
N LEU A 76 6.18 -11.81 5.44
CA LEU A 76 7.51 -11.19 5.43
C LEU A 76 8.04 -10.97 6.85
N GLY A 77 7.22 -10.42 7.75
CA GLY A 77 7.59 -10.20 9.16
C GLY A 77 7.93 -11.49 9.90
N LYS A 78 7.22 -12.59 9.64
CA LYS A 78 7.56 -13.92 10.19
C LYS A 78 8.92 -14.40 9.72
N LEU A 79 9.28 -14.15 8.45
CA LEU A 79 10.60 -14.49 7.92
C LEU A 79 11.69 -13.61 8.55
N GLN A 80 11.47 -12.29 8.63
CA GLN A 80 12.39 -11.35 9.26
C GLN A 80 12.70 -11.73 10.72
N LYS A 81 11.67 -12.12 11.50
CA LYS A 81 11.82 -12.57 12.90
C LYS A 81 12.80 -13.75 13.07
N LYS A 82 12.92 -14.63 12.08
CA LYS A 82 13.90 -15.74 12.12
C LYS A 82 15.35 -15.23 12.13
N PHE A 83 15.63 -14.13 11.43
CA PHE A 83 16.94 -13.48 11.46
C PHE A 83 17.13 -12.69 12.76
N TYR A 84 16.09 -11.99 13.22
CA TYR A 84 16.18 -11.15 14.41
C TYR A 84 16.46 -11.99 15.66
N SER A 85 15.84 -13.18 15.78
CA SER A 85 16.09 -14.12 16.87
C SER A 85 17.55 -14.61 16.96
N LYS A 86 18.32 -14.46 15.88
CA LYS A 86 19.75 -14.81 15.80
C LYS A 86 20.67 -13.60 15.99
N GLY A 87 20.11 -12.43 16.32
CA GLY A 87 20.85 -11.17 16.36
C GLY A 87 21.18 -10.59 14.98
N LEU A 88 20.68 -11.17 13.89
CA LEU A 88 21.03 -10.82 12.50
C LEU A 88 20.05 -9.81 11.87
N ARG A 89 19.64 -8.80 12.63
CA ARG A 89 18.64 -7.82 12.14
C ARG A 89 19.18 -6.97 10.99
N LEU A 90 20.45 -6.58 11.06
CA LEU A 90 21.09 -5.74 10.05
C LEU A 90 21.46 -6.54 8.78
N GLU A 91 21.63 -7.84 8.91
CA GLU A 91 21.93 -8.78 7.83
C GLU A 91 20.68 -9.44 7.24
N CYS A 92 19.50 -9.15 7.79
CA CYS A 92 18.25 -9.69 7.28
C CYS A 92 18.10 -9.34 5.79
N PRO A 93 17.93 -10.33 4.90
CA PRO A 93 17.86 -10.11 3.46
C PRO A 93 16.48 -9.61 3.01
N ILE A 94 15.57 -9.28 3.93
CA ILE A 94 14.23 -8.77 3.62
C ILE A 94 14.10 -7.38 4.24
N ARG A 95 13.83 -6.38 3.40
CA ARG A 95 13.55 -5.00 3.80
C ARG A 95 12.15 -4.60 3.36
N THR A 96 11.37 -4.08 4.30
CA THR A 96 10.00 -3.63 4.07
C THR A 96 9.90 -2.12 4.26
N TYR A 97 9.21 -1.46 3.33
CA TYR A 97 9.06 -0.01 3.30
C TYR A 97 7.58 0.36 3.32
N LEU A 98 7.18 1.25 4.22
CA LEU A 98 5.91 1.97 4.13
C LEU A 98 6.16 3.26 3.34
N VAL A 99 5.51 3.45 2.20
CA VAL A 99 5.60 4.66 1.35
C VAL A 99 4.21 5.24 1.18
N THR A 100 3.84 6.20 2.04
CA THR A 100 2.46 6.64 2.19
C THR A 100 2.29 8.14 1.96
N ALA A 101 1.13 8.51 1.41
CA ALA A 101 0.72 9.91 1.28
C ALA A 101 0.36 10.56 2.63
N ARG A 102 0.23 9.79 3.72
CA ARG A 102 0.02 10.31 5.08
C ARG A 102 1.16 11.26 5.48
N SER A 103 0.83 12.21 6.36
CA SER A 103 1.80 13.12 6.98
C SER A 103 2.29 12.55 8.29
N ALA A 104 3.61 12.59 8.53
CA ALA A 104 4.18 12.16 9.80
C ALA A 104 3.66 13.01 10.98
N ALA A 105 3.35 14.29 10.72
CA ALA A 105 2.96 15.25 11.74
C ALA A 105 1.50 15.11 12.20
N SER A 106 0.61 14.58 11.36
CA SER A 106 -0.84 14.59 11.65
C SER A 106 -1.53 13.22 11.57
N SER A 107 -1.09 12.31 10.69
CA SER A 107 -1.79 11.04 10.45
C SER A 107 -0.89 9.80 10.46
N GLY A 108 0.43 9.98 10.60
CA GLY A 108 1.40 8.89 10.59
C GLY A 108 1.45 8.09 11.90
N ALA A 109 1.17 8.72 13.04
CA ALA A 109 1.25 8.08 14.35
C ALA A 109 0.33 6.85 14.46
N ARG A 110 -0.94 6.98 14.03
CA ARG A 110 -1.92 5.88 14.02
C ARG A 110 -1.47 4.71 13.14
N ALA A 111 -0.92 4.99 11.95
CA ALA A 111 -0.40 3.97 11.04
C ALA A 111 0.76 3.18 11.67
N LEU A 112 1.74 3.87 12.27
CA LEU A 112 2.86 3.22 12.95
C LEU A 112 2.43 2.42 14.19
N LYS A 113 1.48 2.96 14.99
CA LYS A 113 0.90 2.24 16.13
C LYS A 113 0.15 0.98 15.69
N THR A 114 -0.55 1.06 14.56
CA THR A 114 -1.25 -0.09 13.97
C THR A 114 -0.26 -1.19 13.59
N LEU A 115 0.80 -0.88 12.83
CA LEU A 115 1.84 -1.86 12.47
C LEU A 115 2.46 -2.52 13.70
N ARG A 116 2.83 -1.72 14.72
CA ARG A 116 3.35 -2.25 15.99
C ARG A 116 2.37 -3.17 16.69
N SER A 117 1.07 -2.85 16.71
CA SER A 117 0.04 -3.71 17.33
C SER A 117 -0.09 -5.07 16.64
N TRP A 118 0.25 -5.15 15.34
CA TRP A 118 0.33 -6.40 14.59
C TRP A 118 1.65 -7.14 14.79
N GLY A 119 2.57 -6.59 15.60
CA GLY A 119 3.92 -7.12 15.78
C GLY A 119 4.74 -7.04 14.50
N LEU A 120 4.47 -6.05 13.66
CA LEU A 120 5.17 -5.77 12.41
C LEU A 120 5.96 -4.47 12.56
N GLU A 121 7.25 -4.54 12.29
CA GLU A 121 8.15 -3.40 12.26
C GLU A 121 8.61 -3.24 10.82
N THR A 122 8.18 -2.17 10.15
CA THR A 122 8.74 -1.80 8.85
C THR A 122 10.17 -1.30 9.04
N ASP A 123 11.08 -1.66 8.15
CA ASP A 123 12.47 -1.21 8.23
C ASP A 123 12.56 0.30 8.03
N GLU A 124 11.77 0.84 7.10
CA GLU A 124 11.66 2.28 6.85
C GLU A 124 10.19 2.69 6.63
N ALA A 125 9.82 3.86 7.13
CA ALA A 125 8.50 4.46 6.92
C ALA A 125 8.66 5.91 6.40
N LEU A 126 8.14 6.14 5.20
CA LEU A 126 8.29 7.36 4.41
C LEU A 126 6.92 8.02 4.25
N PHE A 127 6.73 9.11 4.98
CA PHE A 127 5.50 9.92 5.02
C PHE A 127 5.64 11.12 4.09
N LEU A 128 4.89 11.12 2.99
CA LEU A 128 5.10 12.08 1.90
C LEU A 128 4.19 13.29 1.96
N ALA A 129 3.16 13.27 2.82
CA ALA A 129 2.17 14.36 2.91
C ALA A 129 1.61 14.75 1.52
N GLY A 130 1.31 13.75 0.68
CA GLY A 130 0.80 13.93 -0.68
C GLY A 130 1.85 14.15 -1.78
N ALA A 131 3.15 14.27 -1.45
CA ALA A 131 4.18 14.38 -2.48
C ALA A 131 4.30 13.10 -3.34
N PRO A 132 4.73 13.21 -4.60
CA PRO A 132 4.88 12.04 -5.48
C PRO A 132 5.81 10.96 -4.90
N LYS A 133 5.41 9.69 -5.02
CA LYS A 133 6.17 8.52 -4.51
C LYS A 133 7.38 8.16 -5.38
N GLY A 134 7.27 8.36 -6.69
CA GLY A 134 8.27 7.95 -7.69
C GLY A 134 9.72 8.32 -7.35
N PRO A 135 10.04 9.59 -7.00
CA PRO A 135 11.40 10.00 -6.66
C PRO A 135 12.05 9.21 -5.51
N LEU A 136 11.26 8.81 -4.51
CA LEU A 136 11.76 7.96 -3.42
C LEU A 136 11.86 6.50 -3.83
N LEU A 137 10.89 5.98 -4.59
CA LEU A 137 10.95 4.61 -5.12
C LEU A 137 12.21 4.39 -5.98
N ARG A 138 12.62 5.40 -6.76
CA ARG A 138 13.90 5.39 -7.50
C ARG A 138 15.13 5.25 -6.60
N LYS A 139 15.08 5.80 -5.37
CA LYS A 139 16.18 5.71 -4.41
C LYS A 139 16.15 4.38 -3.64
N ILE A 140 14.96 3.92 -3.27
CA ILE A 140 14.74 2.66 -2.56
C ILE A 140 15.14 1.46 -3.45
N ARG A 141 14.88 1.55 -4.76
CA ARG A 141 15.06 0.46 -5.74
C ARG A 141 14.35 -0.82 -5.26
N PRO A 142 13.03 -0.76 -4.98
CA PRO A 142 12.30 -1.93 -4.51
C PRO A 142 12.20 -2.97 -5.62
N HIS A 143 12.15 -4.24 -5.23
CA HIS A 143 11.84 -5.33 -6.16
C HIS A 143 10.38 -5.26 -6.61
N ILE A 144 9.51 -4.76 -5.72
CA ILE A 144 8.11 -4.53 -6.02
C ILE A 144 7.55 -3.45 -5.08
N PHE A 145 6.72 -2.58 -5.64
CA PHE A 145 5.95 -1.57 -4.91
C PHE A 145 4.44 -1.82 -5.08
N PHE A 146 3.67 -1.85 -4.00
CA PHE A 146 2.21 -2.04 -4.05
C PHE A 146 1.47 -0.74 -3.75
N ASP A 147 0.51 -0.39 -4.60
CA ASP A 147 -0.32 0.82 -4.46
C ASP A 147 -1.73 0.57 -5.03
N ASP A 148 -2.77 1.16 -4.46
CA ASP A 148 -4.14 1.04 -4.95
C ASP A 148 -4.50 2.10 -6.02
N GLN A 149 -3.66 3.12 -6.18
CA GLN A 149 -3.89 4.23 -7.09
C GLN A 149 -3.00 4.14 -8.34
N MET A 150 -3.65 4.13 -9.50
CA MET A 150 -2.95 3.93 -10.77
C MET A 150 -1.92 5.03 -11.08
N PHE A 151 -2.20 6.27 -10.67
CA PHE A 151 -1.25 7.38 -10.80
C PHE A 151 0.07 7.14 -10.05
N HIS A 152 0.04 6.47 -8.89
CA HIS A 152 1.24 6.13 -8.15
C HIS A 152 1.99 4.95 -8.77
N VAL A 153 1.27 3.98 -9.33
CA VAL A 153 1.85 2.85 -10.06
C VAL A 153 2.54 3.32 -11.34
N GLU A 154 1.91 4.18 -12.13
CA GLU A 154 2.49 4.81 -13.33
C GLU A 154 3.73 5.64 -12.98
N GLY A 155 3.64 6.51 -11.97
CA GLY A 155 4.79 7.31 -11.52
C GLY A 155 5.96 6.47 -10.97
N ALA A 156 5.70 5.26 -10.45
CA ALA A 156 6.75 4.32 -10.07
C ALA A 156 7.40 3.67 -11.30
N GLN A 157 6.61 3.28 -12.30
CA GLN A 157 7.12 2.73 -13.56
C GLN A 157 7.96 3.73 -14.34
N GLU A 158 7.54 4.99 -14.42
CA GLU A 158 8.31 6.07 -15.06
C GLU A 158 9.69 6.24 -14.41
N MET A 159 9.79 5.93 -13.12
CA MET A 159 11.02 5.98 -12.34
C MET A 159 11.84 4.69 -12.38
N GLY A 160 11.40 3.68 -13.14
CA GLY A 160 12.09 2.41 -13.33
C GLY A 160 11.82 1.36 -12.23
N ALA A 161 10.83 1.58 -11.37
CA ALA A 161 10.43 0.60 -10.35
C ALA A 161 9.30 -0.32 -10.87
N VAL A 162 9.39 -1.61 -10.55
CA VAL A 162 8.28 -2.55 -10.72
C VAL A 162 7.20 -2.21 -9.70
N ALA A 163 5.98 -2.01 -10.17
CA ALA A 163 4.84 -1.64 -9.34
C ALA A 163 3.66 -2.59 -9.56
N ALA A 164 2.82 -2.75 -8.56
CA ALA A 164 1.68 -3.64 -8.58
C ALA A 164 0.44 -2.91 -8.08
N HIS A 165 -0.57 -2.82 -8.96
CA HIS A 165 -1.83 -2.18 -8.67
C HIS A 165 -2.72 -3.10 -7.84
N VAL A 166 -3.14 -2.66 -6.66
CA VAL A 166 -4.06 -3.37 -5.77
C VAL A 166 -5.49 -2.92 -6.08
N PRO A 167 -6.39 -3.77 -6.62
CA PRO A 167 -7.75 -3.38 -6.99
C PRO A 167 -8.68 -3.38 -5.77
N TYR A 168 -8.33 -2.62 -4.73
CA TYR A 168 -9.08 -2.47 -3.49
C TYR A 168 -9.33 -0.99 -3.17
N GLY A 169 -10.31 -0.71 -2.32
CA GLY A 169 -10.63 0.65 -1.85
C GLY A 169 -11.69 1.39 -2.66
N VAL A 170 -12.13 2.53 -2.14
CA VAL A 170 -13.18 3.37 -2.75
C VAL A 170 -12.79 3.97 -4.10
N ALA A 171 -11.49 4.11 -4.39
CA ALA A 171 -11.01 4.52 -5.70
C ALA A 171 -11.47 3.58 -6.82
N GLN A 172 -11.72 2.29 -6.52
CA GLN A 172 -12.13 1.28 -7.50
C GLN A 172 -13.65 1.23 -7.73
N LYS A 173 -14.47 1.75 -6.81
CA LYS A 173 -15.95 1.65 -6.88
C LYS A 173 -16.57 2.44 -8.04
N HIS A 174 -15.84 3.38 -8.65
CA HIS A 174 -16.32 4.21 -9.76
C HIS A 174 -15.90 3.71 -11.17
N LYS A 175 -15.19 2.57 -11.27
CA LYS A 175 -14.82 1.95 -12.56
C LYS A 175 -15.70 0.75 -12.95
N ARG A 176 -16.96 0.69 -12.53
CA ARG A 176 -17.93 -0.23 -13.14
C ARG A 176 -18.53 0.45 -14.37
N PRO A 177 -18.20 0.03 -15.62
CA PRO A 177 -19.02 0.42 -16.76
C PRO A 177 -20.44 -0.11 -16.51
N ALA A 178 -21.46 0.71 -16.79
CA ALA A 178 -22.84 0.28 -16.79
C ALA A 178 -22.96 -0.96 -17.67
N GLN A 179 -23.38 -2.09 -17.09
CA GLN A 179 -23.74 -3.26 -17.89
C GLN A 179 -24.86 -2.82 -18.84
N GLY A 180 -24.56 -2.86 -20.13
CA GLY A 180 -25.49 -2.46 -21.18
C GLY A 180 -26.84 -3.15 -21.01
N GLU A 181 -27.89 -2.34 -21.12
CA GLU A 181 -29.26 -2.80 -21.26
C GLU A 181 -29.31 -3.85 -22.38
N ARG A 182 -29.62 -5.10 -22.02
CA ARG A 182 -30.07 -6.09 -22.99
C ARG A 182 -31.42 -5.61 -23.49
N GLN A 183 -31.44 -5.06 -24.70
CA GLN A 183 -32.68 -4.88 -25.46
C GLN A 183 -33.34 -6.25 -25.64
N SER A 184 -34.53 -6.39 -25.08
CA SER A 184 -35.45 -7.50 -25.33
C SER A 184 -35.84 -7.52 -26.81
N PRO A 185 -35.87 -8.67 -27.49
CA PRO A 185 -36.38 -8.73 -28.85
C PRO A 185 -37.91 -8.57 -28.82
N ASN A 186 -38.40 -7.54 -29.53
CA ASN A 186 -39.83 -7.31 -29.72
C ASN A 186 -40.46 -8.55 -30.38
N SER A 187 -41.52 -9.07 -29.76
CA SER A 187 -42.44 -10.00 -30.40
C SER A 187 -43.65 -9.24 -30.92
N LYS A 188 -44.01 -9.59 -32.17
CA LYS A 188 -45.18 -9.20 -32.98
C LYS A 188 -44.99 -8.02 -33.92
#